data_AF-A0A958SI74-F1
#
_entry.id   AF-A0A958SI74-F1
#
_cell.length_a   1.000
_cell.length_b   1.000
_cell.length_c   1.000
_cell.angle_alpha   90.00
_cell.angle_beta   90.00
_cell.angle_gamma   90.00
#
_symmetry.space_group_name_H-M   'P 1'
#
loop_
_entity.id
_entity.type
_entity.pdbx_description
1 polymer ?
#
loop_
_entity_poly.entity_id
_entity_poly.type
_entity_poly.pdbx_seq_one_letter_code
_entity_poly.pdbx_strand_id
1 'polypeptide(L)' 'MKKKSLLLLGLAISIGLVFALLHKSTDPEVTDFASCVAAGNPVLPTVPGQCNHGGKVFMQSMPQ' A
#
# COMPACT_ATOMS: atom_id res chain seq x y z
N MET A 1 -41.50 -13.38 -3.70
CA MET A 1 -40.19 -13.93 -4.12
C MET A 1 -39.10 -12.86 -4.31
N LYS A 2 -39.38 -11.66 -4.84
CA LYS A 2 -38.35 -10.63 -5.17
C LYS A 2 -37.79 -9.82 -3.98
N LYS A 3 -38.57 -9.62 -2.90
CA LYS A 3 -38.18 -8.80 -1.73
C LYS A 3 -37.05 -9.43 -0.89
N LYS A 4 -37.11 -10.75 -0.67
CA LYS A 4 -36.07 -11.51 0.04
C LYS A 4 -34.76 -11.56 -0.78
N SER A 5 -34.87 -11.67 -2.09
CA SER A 5 -33.71 -11.62 -3.00
C SER A 5 -33.02 -10.26 -2.98
N LEU A 6 -33.79 -9.15 -2.92
CA LEU A 6 -33.22 -7.80 -2.84
C LEU A 6 -32.51 -7.55 -1.49
N LEU A 7 -33.08 -8.07 -0.39
CA LEU A 7 -32.47 -8.00 0.94
C LEU A 7 -31.15 -8.77 1.01
N LEU A 8 -31.10 -9.99 0.45
CA LEU A 8 -29.87 -10.80 0.44
C LEU A 8 -28.77 -10.17 -0.41
N LEU A 9 -29.13 -9.56 -1.55
CA LEU A 9 -28.18 -8.86 -2.41
C LEU A 9 -27.60 -7.62 -1.71
N GLY A 10 -28.45 -6.82 -1.07
CA GLY A 10 -28.00 -5.67 -0.28
C GLY A 10 -27.07 -6.08 0.87
N LEU A 11 -27.39 -7.19 1.55
CA LEU A 11 -26.54 -7.71 2.63
C LEU A 11 -25.17 -8.15 2.11
N ALA A 12 -25.11 -8.90 1.00
CA ALA A 12 -23.85 -9.33 0.40
C ALA A 12 -22.96 -8.15 -0.01
N ILE A 13 -23.55 -7.09 -0.60
CA ILE A 13 -22.82 -5.87 -0.98
C ILE A 13 -22.27 -5.15 0.25
N SER A 14 -23.08 -5.01 1.31
CA SER A 14 -22.62 -4.37 2.55
C SER A 14 -21.47 -5.11 3.21
N ILE A 15 -21.51 -6.45 3.24
CA ILE A 15 -20.43 -7.29 3.78
C ILE A 15 -19.17 -7.14 2.93
N GLY A 16 -19.28 -7.18 1.60
CA GLY A 16 -18.14 -6.99 0.70
C GLY A 16 -17.49 -5.61 0.86
N LEU A 17 -18.29 -4.56 1.02
CA LEU A 17 -17.78 -3.20 1.24
C LEU A 17 -17.04 -3.09 2.58
N VAL A 18 -17.60 -3.64 3.66
CA VAL A 18 -16.94 -3.66 4.98
C VAL A 18 -15.63 -4.44 4.92
N PHE A 19 -15.61 -5.60 4.25
CA PHE A 19 -14.38 -6.38 4.06
C PHE A 19 -13.31 -5.58 3.30
N ALA A 20 -13.67 -4.90 2.22
CA ALA A 20 -12.72 -4.10 1.45
C ALA A 20 -12.14 -2.92 2.26
N LEU A 21 -12.97 -2.28 3.10
CA LEU A 21 -12.52 -1.20 3.98
C LEU A 21 -11.60 -1.70 5.09
N LEU A 22 -11.89 -2.87 5.66
CA LEU A 22 -11.06 -3.49 6.71
C LEU A 22 -9.74 -4.06 6.16
N HIS A 23 -9.72 -4.51 4.91
CA HIS A 23 -8.51 -5.01 4.23
C HIS A 23 -7.74 -3.91 3.50
N LYS A 24 -7.96 -2.63 3.84
CA LYS A 24 -7.08 -1.56 3.40
C LYS A 24 -5.69 -1.86 3.96
N SER A 25 -4.83 -2.43 3.10
CA SER A 25 -3.47 -2.83 3.43
C SER A 25 -2.79 -1.69 4.14
N THR A 26 -2.31 -1.94 5.36
CA THR A 26 -1.38 -1.05 6.02
C THR A 26 -0.20 -0.90 5.08
N ASP A 27 0.00 0.30 4.53
CA ASP A 27 1.16 0.56 3.69
C ASP A 27 2.40 0.09 4.43
N PRO A 28 3.30 -0.68 3.79
CA PRO A 28 4.50 -1.16 4.46
C PRO A 28 5.27 0.04 4.99
N GLU A 29 5.61 0.03 6.28
CA GLU A 29 6.34 1.13 6.90
C GLU A 29 7.71 1.27 6.21
N VAL A 30 7.92 2.40 5.54
CA VAL A 30 9.17 2.69 4.83
C VAL A 30 10.18 3.27 5.82
N THR A 31 11.16 2.46 6.22
CA THR A 31 12.18 2.81 7.22
C THR A 31 13.60 2.83 6.67
N ASP A 32 13.81 2.28 5.48
CA ASP A 32 15.13 2.18 4.84
C ASP A 32 15.04 2.27 3.30
N PHE A 33 16.19 2.22 2.64
CA PHE A 33 16.26 2.28 1.19
C PHE A 33 15.57 1.09 0.51
N ALA A 34 15.71 -0.12 1.08
CA ALA A 34 15.16 -1.33 0.49
C ALA A 34 13.61 -1.35 0.52
N SER A 35 13.02 -0.98 1.66
CA SER A 35 11.59 -0.79 1.84
C SER A 35 11.04 0.35 0.98
N CYS A 36 11.80 1.43 0.78
CA CYS A 36 11.42 2.52 -0.12
C CYS A 36 11.29 2.04 -1.58
N VAL A 37 12.23 1.23 -2.06
CA VAL A 37 12.18 0.65 -3.40
C VAL A 37 11.08 -0.41 -3.51
N ALA A 38 10.92 -1.25 -2.49
CA ALA A 38 9.88 -2.29 -2.44
C ALA A 38 8.45 -1.69 -2.45
N ALA A 39 8.29 -0.49 -1.88
CA ALA A 39 7.05 0.29 -1.95
C ALA A 39 6.81 0.96 -3.32
N GLY A 40 7.68 0.72 -4.32
CA GLY A 40 7.51 1.19 -5.69
C GLY A 40 7.94 2.64 -5.93
N ASN A 41 8.65 3.26 -4.99
CA ASN A 41 9.13 4.63 -5.15
C ASN A 41 10.34 4.67 -6.11
N PRO A 42 10.48 5.74 -6.90
CA PRO A 42 11.57 5.85 -7.87
C PRO A 42 12.93 6.04 -7.17
N VAL A 43 13.95 5.40 -7.73
CA VAL A 43 15.36 5.62 -7.35
C VAL A 43 15.95 6.67 -8.28
N LEU A 44 16.50 7.73 -7.70
CA LEU A 44 17.21 8.76 -8.43
C LEU A 44 18.57 8.23 -8.93
N PRO A 45 19.00 8.61 -10.14
CA PRO A 45 20.28 8.20 -10.72
C PRO A 45 21.45 9.00 -10.10
N THR A 46 21.59 8.95 -8.78
CA THR A 46 22.68 9.55 -8.01
C THR A 46 23.61 8.48 -7.44
N VAL A 47 24.81 8.86 -6.99
CA VAL A 47 25.74 7.97 -6.28
C VAL A 47 26.02 8.53 -4.89
N PRO A 48 25.60 7.87 -3.79
CA PRO A 48 24.82 6.62 -3.78
C PRO A 48 23.38 6.86 -4.28
N GLY A 49 22.71 5.77 -4.65
CA GLY A 49 21.30 5.83 -5.07
C GLY A 49 20.42 6.41 -3.96
N GLN A 50 19.45 7.24 -4.33
CA GLN A 50 18.52 7.89 -3.41
C GLN A 50 17.07 7.50 -3.74
N CYS A 51 16.28 7.14 -2.74
CA CYS A 51 14.86 6.82 -2.88
C CYS A 51 14.04 7.77 -2.00
N ASN A 52 13.00 8.39 -2.55
CA ASN A 52 12.15 9.33 -1.83
C ASN A 52 10.77 8.72 -1.54
N HIS A 53 10.34 8.78 -0.29
CA HIS A 53 9.00 8.39 0.12
C HIS A 53 8.45 9.35 1.17
N GLY A 54 7.28 9.94 0.92
CA GLY A 54 6.60 10.80 1.90
C GLY A 54 7.42 12.00 2.41
N GLY A 55 8.33 12.53 1.59
CA GLY A 55 9.21 13.65 1.98
C GLY A 55 10.46 13.26 2.76
N LYS A 56 10.71 11.96 2.95
CA LYS A 56 11.97 11.41 3.48
C LYS A 56 12.80 10.86 2.33
N VAL A 57 14.12 11.04 2.42
CA VAL A 57 15.09 10.47 1.47
C VAL A 57 15.87 9.37 2.17
N PHE A 58 15.86 8.18 1.56
CA PHE A 58 16.64 7.03 1.99
C PHE A 58 17.81 6.84 1.02
N MET A 59 19.01 6.65 1.54
CA MET A 59 20.23 6.46 0.74
C MET A 59 20.63 5.00 0.74
N GLN A 60 21.08 4.51 -0.41
CA GLN A 60 21.70 3.19 -0.52
C GLN A 60 22.96 3.14 0.35
N SER A 61 23.10 2.10 1.17
CA SER A 61 24.32 1.85 1.92
C SER A 61 25.46 1.53 0.95
N MET A 62 26.61 2.19 1.15
CA MET A 62 27.84 1.82 0.46
C MET A 62 28.52 0.69 1.24
N PRO A 63 29.12 -0.31 0.56
CA PRO A 63 30.06 -1.21 1.22
C PRO A 63 31.22 -0.38 1.79
N GLN A 64 31.56 -0.61 3.07
CA GLN A 64 32.72 0.01 3.73
C GLN A 64 34.03 -0.62 3.26
#